data_AF-A0AB35ZAH3-F1
#
_entry.id   AF-A0AB35ZAH3-F1
#
_cell.length_a   1.000
_cell.length_b   1.000
_cell.length_c   1.000
_cell.angle_alpha   90.00
_cell.angle_beta   90.00
_cell.angle_gamma   90.00
#
_symmetry.space_group_name_H-M   'P 1'
#
loop_
_entity.id
_entity.type
_entity.pdbx_description
1 polymer ?
#
loop_
_entity_poly.entity_id
_entity_poly.type
_entity_poly.pdbx_seq_one_letter_code
_entity_poly.pdbx_strand_id
1 'polypeptide(L)'
;MFNERYFSNLHNMIIPLYGFNHYHSASNCEENTEGFIGRDSIIDKLSAWLDAPKGKTAYSGAYLITGYRGMGKSSFVHKAVAKLSPKPHGFIEKIRRFGKPNLDNLSNSTDIEIILYKYYHICFLSRRESIIMDVLKHTLSARQLGCDKIISSLVQNIQNLRFKEEANEQTLFLLMPSYRKAFVKGERNLLDTLQIIDKYLHNFNSDIIINQIGLDIFKDNSTSNADKRFQFLIYLITDSLFCLNKVTDILSPLYSTTLYTNMYIGECYEREFVWNHILIVLREVLYYMQSKDKLAFINGFQQRYKYKFDESRISYLFSHIEKFVKDCGTYKELLAKQENTGKDPVESIYDKVCPSSHRYLTSSYLIGNAVDFYHNAVEMHTCGKAYKEMMSTLYFLEDDLFNNSCYFKFATELYCLNNGYIQGKINKLEKTYYCNKALFNIGNYLNDKNYE
;
A
#
# COMPACT_ATOMS: atom_id res chain seq x y z
N MET A 1 18.71 41.94 3.05
CA MET A 1 17.45 41.72 2.31
C MET A 1 17.45 40.25 1.90
N PHE A 2 16.90 39.37 2.75
CA PHE A 2 16.89 37.91 2.55
C PHE A 2 15.61 37.50 1.82
N ASN A 3 15.75 36.67 0.79
CA ASN A 3 14.67 36.25 -0.13
C ASN A 3 13.68 35.27 0.52
N GLU A 4 12.43 35.70 0.65
CA GLU A 4 11.26 34.94 1.14
C GLU A 4 10.60 34.09 0.03
N ARG A 5 11.22 33.02 -0.48
CA ARG A 5 10.60 32.24 -1.59
C ARG A 5 10.40 30.74 -1.43
N TYR A 6 10.82 30.09 -0.35
CA TYR A 6 10.60 28.64 -0.20
C TYR A 6 10.32 28.22 1.24
N PHE A 7 9.08 28.41 1.70
CA PHE A 7 8.57 27.79 2.92
C PHE A 7 7.14 27.29 2.68
N SER A 8 6.82 26.13 3.26
CA SER A 8 5.44 25.66 3.40
C SER A 8 4.71 26.59 4.38
N ASN A 9 3.66 27.27 3.93
CA ASN A 9 2.80 28.10 4.79
C ASN A 9 1.85 27.27 5.69
N LEU A 10 2.02 25.94 5.73
CA LEU A 10 1.22 25.03 6.56
C LEU A 10 2.01 24.63 7.80
N HIS A 11 1.86 25.41 8.86
CA HIS A 11 2.53 25.17 10.15
C HIS A 11 1.94 23.98 10.93
N ASN A 12 0.70 23.58 10.69
CA ASN A 12 0.02 22.49 11.40
C ASN A 12 -0.99 21.77 10.50
N MET A 13 -1.03 20.44 10.59
CA MET A 13 -2.02 19.59 9.92
C MET A 13 -2.93 18.94 10.97
N ILE A 14 -4.25 19.15 10.85
CA ILE A 14 -5.26 18.61 11.78
C ILE A 14 -5.98 17.46 11.06
N ILE A 15 -5.81 16.24 11.55
CA ILE A 15 -6.52 15.05 11.06
C ILE A 15 -7.75 14.84 11.97
N PRO A 16 -8.99 14.97 11.48
CA PRO A 16 -10.17 14.68 12.28
C PRO A 16 -10.28 13.17 12.53
N LEU A 17 -10.19 12.76 13.79
CA LEU A 17 -10.48 11.40 14.24
C LEU A 17 -11.98 11.27 14.50
N TYR A 18 -12.68 10.55 13.62
CA TYR A 18 -14.12 10.32 13.77
C TYR A 18 -14.41 9.51 15.05
N GLY A 19 -15.04 10.15 16.04
CA GLY A 19 -15.49 9.51 17.28
C GLY A 19 -14.64 9.76 18.54
N PHE A 20 -13.67 10.67 18.50
CA PHE A 20 -12.87 11.03 19.68
C PHE A 20 -13.37 12.34 20.31
N ASN A 21 -13.57 12.34 21.63
CA ASN A 21 -14.23 13.42 22.38
C ASN A 21 -13.27 14.29 23.22
N HIS A 22 -11.96 14.23 22.98
CA HIS A 22 -10.95 15.03 23.69
C HIS A 22 -10.05 15.81 22.73
N TYR A 23 -9.23 16.73 23.24
CA TYR A 23 -8.44 17.64 22.41
C TYR A 23 -7.31 16.91 21.66
N HIS A 24 -7.25 17.09 20.34
CA HIS A 24 -6.29 16.45 19.42
C HIS A 24 -5.06 17.28 19.08
N SER A 25 -4.94 18.49 19.63
CA SER A 25 -3.82 19.39 19.37
C SER A 25 -3.46 20.16 20.62
N ALA A 26 -2.24 20.73 20.67
CA ALA A 26 -1.98 21.85 21.58
C ALA A 26 -3.02 22.91 21.24
N SER A 27 -3.90 23.25 22.19
CA SER A 27 -5.14 24.00 21.92
C SER A 27 -4.85 25.16 20.98
N ASN A 28 -5.30 25.04 19.74
CA ASN A 28 -5.32 26.20 18.86
C ASN A 28 -6.24 27.22 19.50
N CYS A 29 -5.79 28.46 19.45
CA CYS A 29 -6.32 29.67 20.05
C CYS A 29 -7.78 30.03 19.67
N GLU A 30 -8.65 29.07 19.36
CA GLU A 30 -10.00 29.31 18.86
C GLU A 30 -11.07 28.34 19.40
N GLU A 31 -10.71 27.24 20.09
CA GLU A 31 -11.71 26.25 20.56
C GLU A 31 -11.65 25.98 22.06
N ASN A 32 -12.83 26.11 22.70
CA ASN A 32 -13.21 25.90 24.11
C ASN A 32 -12.09 25.68 25.14
N THR A 33 -11.95 26.65 26.03
CA THR A 33 -11.03 26.66 27.20
C THR A 33 -11.49 25.78 28.37
N GLU A 34 -12.60 25.04 28.22
CA GLU A 34 -13.20 24.20 29.27
C GLU A 34 -12.31 23.03 29.70
N GLY A 35 -11.38 22.57 28.84
CA GLY A 35 -10.40 21.53 29.17
C GLY A 35 -9.08 22.01 29.78
N PHE A 36 -8.88 23.32 30.00
CA PHE A 36 -7.64 23.84 30.59
C PHE A 36 -7.71 23.79 32.13
N ILE A 37 -7.03 22.79 32.72
CA ILE A 37 -7.09 22.48 34.16
C ILE A 37 -6.01 23.25 34.92
N GLY A 38 -6.42 24.09 35.88
CA GLY A 38 -5.56 24.82 36.83
C GLY A 38 -4.91 26.10 36.30
N ARG A 39 -3.99 26.70 37.12
CA ARG A 39 -3.23 27.95 36.87
C ARG A 39 -4.04 29.25 36.85
N ASP A 40 -5.24 29.26 37.43
CA ASP A 40 -6.13 30.42 37.45
C ASP A 40 -5.47 31.66 38.07
N SER A 41 -4.68 31.49 39.15
CA SER A 41 -3.97 32.59 39.82
C SER A 41 -2.93 33.29 38.91
N ILE A 42 -2.27 32.55 38.03
CA ILE A 42 -1.25 33.09 37.11
C ILE A 42 -1.95 33.70 35.88
N ILE A 43 -3.07 33.12 35.46
CA ILE A 43 -3.90 33.68 34.38
C ILE A 43 -4.47 35.04 34.82
N ASP A 44 -4.97 35.14 36.04
CA ASP A 44 -5.49 36.38 36.59
C ASP A 44 -4.40 37.45 36.65
N LYS A 45 -3.19 37.07 37.08
CA LYS A 45 -2.02 37.95 37.12
C LYS A 45 -1.60 38.44 35.74
N LEU A 46 -1.54 37.57 34.74
CA LEU A 46 -1.22 37.95 33.36
C LEU A 46 -2.34 38.81 32.75
N SER A 47 -3.61 38.47 32.99
CA SER A 47 -4.75 39.26 32.51
C SER A 47 -4.77 40.66 33.12
N ALA A 48 -4.44 40.80 34.41
CA ALA A 48 -4.30 42.09 35.08
C ALA A 48 -3.11 42.93 34.60
N TRP A 49 -2.02 42.28 34.15
CA TRP A 49 -0.90 42.98 33.50
C TRP A 49 -1.23 43.47 32.10
N LEU A 50 -2.10 42.75 31.39
CA LEU A 50 -2.55 43.10 30.04
C LEU A 50 -3.72 44.09 30.06
N ASP A 51 -4.51 44.11 31.14
CA ASP A 51 -5.63 45.03 31.36
C ASP A 51 -5.13 46.33 32.01
N ALA A 52 -4.47 47.18 31.21
CA ALA A 52 -4.06 48.50 31.66
C ALA A 52 -5.29 49.40 31.84
N PRO A 53 -5.50 50.05 33.01
CA PRO A 53 -6.62 50.97 33.19
C PRO A 53 -6.53 52.12 32.18
N LYS A 54 -7.63 52.38 31.46
CA LYS A 54 -7.77 53.53 30.55
C LYS A 54 -7.39 54.82 31.29
N GLY A 55 -6.19 55.34 31.04
CA GLY A 55 -5.71 56.59 31.63
C GLY A 55 -4.28 56.62 32.16
N LYS A 56 -3.52 55.52 32.18
CA LYS A 56 -2.06 55.55 32.42
C LYS A 56 -1.29 55.12 31.18
N THR A 57 -0.07 55.67 31.03
CA THR A 57 0.87 55.38 29.93
C THR A 57 0.94 53.88 29.67
N ALA A 58 0.54 53.46 28.47
CA ALA A 58 0.66 52.09 28.02
C ALA A 58 2.14 51.70 28.06
N TYR A 59 2.51 50.83 29.00
CA TYR A 59 3.84 50.25 29.01
C TYR A 59 3.93 49.24 27.86
N SER A 60 4.65 49.61 26.80
CA SER A 60 5.07 48.65 25.78
C SER A 60 6.22 47.83 26.35
N GLY A 61 6.02 46.52 26.46
CA GLY A 61 7.03 45.60 26.98
C GLY A 61 6.84 44.21 26.38
N ALA A 62 7.92 43.44 26.32
CA ALA A 62 7.88 42.04 25.93
C ALA A 62 7.82 41.17 27.20
N TYR A 63 6.86 40.24 27.25
CA TYR A 63 6.75 39.28 28.35
C TYR A 63 7.34 37.93 27.92
N LEU A 64 8.32 37.44 28.67
CA LEU A 64 8.92 36.13 28.44
C LEU A 64 8.15 35.05 29.23
N ILE A 65 7.65 34.03 28.53
CA ILE A 65 6.94 32.89 29.14
C ILE A 65 7.73 31.61 28.86
N THR A 66 8.35 31.05 29.89
CA THR A 66 9.25 29.89 29.79
C THR A 66 8.61 28.60 30.35
N GLY A 67 9.14 27.44 29.95
CA GLY A 67 8.71 26.11 30.44
C GLY A 67 8.91 24.99 29.40
N TYR A 68 8.74 23.72 29.81
CA TYR A 68 8.97 22.55 28.95
C TYR A 68 7.97 22.43 27.77
N ARG A 69 8.35 21.73 26.70
CA ARG A 69 7.48 21.48 25.51
C ARG A 69 6.25 20.68 25.95
N GLY A 70 5.06 21.07 25.50
CA GLY A 70 3.79 20.44 25.89
C GLY A 70 3.15 20.95 27.20
N MET A 71 3.82 21.83 27.97
CA MET A 71 3.27 22.34 29.25
C MET A 71 2.14 23.38 29.13
N GLY A 72 1.50 23.49 27.96
CA GLY A 72 0.34 24.38 27.77
C GLY A 72 0.66 25.88 27.81
N LYS A 73 1.90 26.29 27.47
CA LYS A 73 2.30 27.71 27.45
C LYS A 73 1.44 28.54 26.48
N SER A 74 1.20 28.02 25.28
CA SER A 74 0.37 28.68 24.27
C SER A 74 -1.10 28.77 24.71
N SER A 75 -1.64 27.69 25.26
CA SER A 75 -2.99 27.63 25.83
C SER A 75 -3.19 28.62 26.99
N PHE A 76 -2.18 28.78 27.84
CA PHE A 76 -2.16 29.71 28.96
C PHE A 76 -2.27 31.18 28.50
N VAL A 77 -1.44 31.59 27.53
CA VAL A 77 -1.51 32.95 26.95
C VAL A 77 -2.86 33.18 26.30
N HIS A 78 -3.35 32.18 25.56
CA HIS A 78 -4.61 32.30 24.87
C HIS A 78 -5.80 32.47 25.81
N LYS A 79 -5.87 31.69 26.90
CA LYS A 79 -6.94 31.80 27.91
C LYS A 79 -6.93 33.18 28.59
N ALA A 80 -5.75 33.75 28.85
CA ALA A 80 -5.62 35.10 29.42
C ALA A 80 -6.10 36.19 28.44
N VAL A 81 -5.79 36.08 27.14
CA VAL A 81 -6.23 37.03 26.11
C VAL A 81 -7.71 36.88 25.77
N ALA A 82 -8.22 35.66 25.70
CA ALA A 82 -9.64 35.37 25.44
C ALA A 82 -10.54 35.85 26.59
N LYS A 83 -10.02 35.94 27.82
CA LYS A 83 -10.71 36.59 28.94
C LYS A 83 -10.95 38.10 28.70
N LEU A 84 -10.18 38.71 27.79
CA LEU A 84 -10.18 40.14 27.49
C LEU A 84 -10.87 40.50 26.14
N SER A 85 -11.22 39.53 25.28
CA SER A 85 -11.76 39.80 23.93
C SER A 85 -13.03 38.98 23.57
N PRO A 86 -13.95 39.53 22.74
CA PRO A 86 -15.10 38.77 22.21
C PRO A 86 -14.72 37.92 20.97
N LYS A 87 -15.26 36.69 20.88
CA LYS A 87 -14.83 35.56 19.99
C LYS A 87 -15.13 35.72 18.48
N PRO A 88 -14.33 35.12 17.56
CA PRO A 88 -14.72 34.84 16.17
C PRO A 88 -14.80 33.32 15.81
N HIS A 89 -15.60 32.98 14.78
CA HIS A 89 -15.76 31.65 14.15
C HIS A 89 -15.25 31.67 12.70
N GLY A 90 -14.50 30.66 12.21
CA GLY A 90 -14.15 30.61 10.77
C GLY A 90 -13.24 29.53 10.18
N PHE A 91 -12.72 28.54 10.93
CA PHE A 91 -11.72 27.61 10.37
C PHE A 91 -12.30 26.41 9.62
N ILE A 92 -13.39 25.81 10.12
CA ILE A 92 -14.00 24.59 9.56
C ILE A 92 -14.64 24.82 8.19
N GLU A 93 -15.14 26.03 7.93
CA GLU A 93 -15.77 26.40 6.66
C GLU A 93 -14.77 26.53 5.51
N LYS A 94 -13.48 26.80 5.81
CA LYS A 94 -12.41 26.88 4.81
C LYS A 94 -12.00 25.52 4.26
N ILE A 95 -12.02 24.45 5.06
CA ILE A 95 -11.62 23.11 4.61
C ILE A 95 -12.64 22.52 3.62
N ARG A 96 -13.94 22.82 3.77
CA ARG A 96 -14.97 22.44 2.77
C ARG A 96 -14.85 23.19 1.44
N ARG A 97 -14.16 24.34 1.41
CA ARG A 97 -13.96 25.16 0.20
C ARG A 97 -12.76 24.70 -0.64
N PHE A 98 -11.81 23.97 -0.07
CA PHE A 98 -10.80 23.26 -0.87
C PHE A 98 -11.47 22.00 -1.43
N GLY A 99 -11.62 21.92 -2.75
CA GLY A 99 -12.16 20.73 -3.42
C GLY A 99 -11.41 19.45 -3.03
N LYS A 100 -11.99 18.28 -3.36
CA LYS A 100 -11.39 16.97 -3.05
C LYS A 100 -9.88 16.97 -3.36
N PRO A 101 -9.01 16.54 -2.43
CA PRO A 101 -7.56 16.58 -2.63
C PRO A 101 -7.16 15.72 -3.83
N ASN A 102 -6.37 16.29 -4.74
CA ASN A 102 -5.91 15.66 -5.97
C ASN A 102 -4.37 15.55 -5.93
N LEU A 103 -3.84 14.35 -6.23
CA LEU A 103 -2.40 14.11 -6.36
C LEU A 103 -1.75 15.16 -7.27
N ASP A 104 -2.28 15.37 -8.48
CA ASP A 104 -1.60 16.21 -9.48
C ASP A 104 -1.48 17.68 -9.05
N ASN A 105 -2.37 18.15 -8.17
CA ASN A 105 -2.39 19.55 -7.73
C ASN A 105 -1.58 19.81 -6.46
N LEU A 106 -1.31 18.78 -5.65
CA LEU A 106 -0.76 18.90 -4.30
C LEU A 106 0.59 18.18 -4.11
N SER A 107 0.97 17.32 -5.05
CA SER A 107 2.16 16.43 -5.02
C SER A 107 3.49 17.13 -5.36
N ASN A 108 3.68 18.39 -4.94
CA ASN A 108 4.94 19.11 -5.18
C ASN A 108 6.00 18.82 -4.10
N SER A 109 5.66 18.11 -3.03
CA SER A 109 6.55 17.74 -1.93
C SER A 109 6.28 16.32 -1.45
N THR A 110 7.36 15.60 -1.12
CA THR A 110 7.34 14.22 -0.61
C THR A 110 6.45 14.05 0.63
N ASP A 111 6.44 15.03 1.52
CA ASP A 111 5.71 14.94 2.79
C ASP A 111 4.20 15.03 2.55
N ILE A 112 3.79 15.90 1.62
CA ILE A 112 2.39 16.06 1.22
C ILE A 112 1.89 14.78 0.54
N GLU A 113 2.72 14.16 -0.30
CA GLU A 113 2.38 12.87 -0.93
C GLU A 113 2.17 11.75 0.08
N ILE A 114 3.05 11.61 1.07
CA ILE A 114 2.90 10.61 2.13
C ILE A 114 1.56 10.77 2.84
N ILE A 115 1.18 12.02 3.16
CA ILE A 115 -0.12 12.34 3.78
C ILE A 115 -1.28 11.95 2.86
N LEU A 116 -1.19 12.30 1.58
CA LEU A 116 -2.22 11.96 0.58
C LEU A 116 -2.38 10.45 0.42
N TYR A 117 -1.28 9.71 0.34
CA TYR A 117 -1.30 8.25 0.29
C TYR A 117 -1.98 7.65 1.51
N LYS A 118 -1.72 8.19 2.72
CA LYS A 118 -2.43 7.75 3.93
C LYS A 118 -3.91 8.10 3.92
N TYR A 119 -4.28 9.27 3.43
CA TYR A 119 -5.69 9.63 3.24
C TYR A 119 -6.40 8.65 2.31
N TYR A 120 -5.82 8.35 1.15
CA TYR A 120 -6.42 7.42 0.19
C TYR A 120 -6.46 5.97 0.72
N HIS A 121 -5.42 5.54 1.42
CA HIS A 121 -5.42 4.26 2.15
C HIS A 121 -6.61 4.14 3.10
N ILE A 122 -6.88 5.19 3.91
CA ILE A 122 -8.05 5.22 4.79
C ILE A 122 -9.36 5.15 3.99
N CYS A 123 -9.44 5.84 2.84
CA CYS A 123 -10.59 5.74 1.95
C CYS A 123 -10.78 4.31 1.40
N PHE A 124 -9.71 3.58 1.10
CA PHE A 124 -9.75 2.17 0.67
C PHE A 124 -10.23 1.21 1.76
N LEU A 125 -9.99 1.54 3.03
CA LEU A 125 -10.56 0.81 4.17
C LEU A 125 -12.07 1.03 4.35
N SER A 126 -12.67 1.99 3.63
CA SER A 126 -14.11 2.23 3.68
C SER A 126 -14.90 1.00 3.23
N ARG A 127 -16.07 0.80 3.84
CA ARG A 127 -17.03 -0.22 3.39
C ARG A 127 -17.87 0.26 2.20
N ARG A 128 -17.81 1.55 1.85
CA ARG A 128 -18.63 2.15 0.78
C ARG A 128 -17.87 2.09 -0.55
N GLU A 129 -18.36 1.29 -1.49
CA GLU A 129 -17.77 1.16 -2.83
C GLU A 129 -17.74 2.49 -3.61
N SER A 130 -18.70 3.38 -3.40
CA SER A 130 -18.71 4.71 -4.03
C SER A 130 -17.50 5.56 -3.64
N ILE A 131 -17.06 5.49 -2.39
CA ILE A 131 -15.87 6.22 -1.92
C ILE A 131 -14.62 5.63 -2.55
N ILE A 132 -14.50 4.29 -2.58
CA ILE A 132 -13.37 3.59 -3.19
C ILE A 132 -13.29 3.93 -4.68
N MET A 133 -14.40 3.85 -5.41
CA MET A 133 -14.48 4.18 -6.83
C MET A 133 -14.10 5.63 -7.11
N ASP A 134 -14.61 6.58 -6.33
CA ASP A 134 -14.25 7.99 -6.46
C ASP A 134 -12.74 8.21 -6.26
N VAL A 135 -12.16 7.59 -5.23
CA VAL A 135 -10.72 7.69 -4.96
C VAL A 135 -9.92 7.06 -6.10
N LEU A 136 -10.28 5.85 -6.54
CA LEU A 136 -9.56 5.16 -7.61
C LEU A 136 -9.54 5.96 -8.91
N LYS A 137 -10.66 6.58 -9.30
CA LYS A 137 -10.70 7.47 -10.47
C LYS A 137 -9.66 8.58 -10.36
N HIS A 138 -9.60 9.24 -9.22
CA HIS A 138 -8.64 10.33 -8.99
C HIS A 138 -7.19 9.85 -8.94
N THR A 139 -6.93 8.70 -8.32
CA THR A 139 -5.56 8.20 -8.15
C THR A 139 -5.02 7.65 -9.46
N LEU A 140 -5.80 6.84 -10.17
CA LEU A 140 -5.33 6.14 -11.36
C LEU A 140 -5.21 7.05 -12.59
N SER A 141 -5.97 8.15 -12.63
CA SER A 141 -5.79 9.19 -13.66
C SER A 141 -4.65 10.16 -13.35
N ALA A 142 -4.06 10.10 -12.14
CA ALA A 142 -3.05 11.07 -11.72
C ALA A 142 -1.73 10.83 -12.46
N ARG A 143 -1.17 11.89 -13.04
CA ARG A 143 0.18 11.86 -13.65
C ARG A 143 1.24 11.44 -12.65
N GLN A 144 1.02 11.73 -11.37
CA GLN A 144 1.90 11.36 -10.27
C GLN A 144 1.93 9.85 -9.95
N LEU A 145 1.08 9.01 -10.57
CA LEU A 145 1.23 7.55 -10.57
C LEU A 145 1.67 7.00 -11.94
N GLY A 146 1.92 7.89 -12.90
CA GLY A 146 2.34 7.58 -14.25
C GLY A 146 3.86 7.54 -14.44
N CYS A 147 4.26 7.25 -15.68
CA CYS A 147 5.66 7.05 -16.08
C CYS A 147 6.53 8.31 -15.93
N ASP A 148 5.92 9.49 -15.97
CA ASP A 148 6.61 10.79 -16.01
C ASP A 148 6.84 11.39 -14.62
N LYS A 149 6.57 10.63 -13.54
CA LYS A 149 6.77 11.14 -12.18
C LYS A 149 8.25 11.36 -11.87
N ILE A 150 8.56 12.57 -11.42
CA ILE A 150 9.86 12.92 -10.87
C ILE A 150 9.97 12.34 -9.45
N ILE A 151 10.94 11.44 -9.26
CA ILE A 151 11.26 10.86 -7.95
C ILE A 151 12.39 11.67 -7.31
N SER A 152 12.12 12.25 -6.15
CA SER A 152 13.05 13.11 -5.42
C SER A 152 13.75 12.41 -4.24
N SER A 153 13.20 11.29 -3.74
CA SER A 153 13.81 10.51 -2.67
C SER A 153 13.48 9.02 -2.75
N LEU A 154 14.31 8.19 -2.09
CA LEU A 154 14.09 6.75 -1.98
C LEU A 154 12.77 6.42 -1.28
N VAL A 155 12.44 7.17 -0.22
CA VAL A 155 11.21 6.97 0.56
C VAL A 155 9.98 7.28 -0.30
N GLN A 156 10.00 8.39 -1.05
CA GLN A 156 8.94 8.73 -1.98
C GLN A 156 8.76 7.64 -3.04
N ASN A 157 9.85 7.09 -3.57
CA ASN A 157 9.78 6.02 -4.57
C ASN A 157 9.08 4.78 -4.02
N ILE A 158 9.52 4.29 -2.86
CA ILE A 158 8.94 3.10 -2.22
C ILE A 158 7.46 3.33 -1.89
N GLN A 159 7.10 4.49 -1.32
CA GLN A 159 5.72 4.80 -0.99
C GLN A 159 4.83 4.88 -2.24
N ASN A 160 5.34 5.48 -3.32
CA ASN A 160 4.63 5.56 -4.59
C ASN A 160 4.36 4.18 -5.19
N LEU A 161 5.40 3.35 -5.32
CA LEU A 161 5.27 1.98 -5.84
C LEU A 161 4.30 1.15 -5.01
N ARG A 162 4.36 1.27 -3.68
CA ARG A 162 3.45 0.58 -2.77
C ARG A 162 2.02 1.09 -2.88
N PHE A 163 1.83 2.39 -3.02
CA PHE A 163 0.51 2.96 -3.22
C PHE A 163 -0.10 2.55 -4.58
N LYS A 164 0.72 2.45 -5.63
CA LYS A 164 0.28 1.97 -6.95
C LYS A 164 -0.21 0.52 -6.87
N GLU A 165 0.54 -0.36 -6.21
CA GLU A 165 0.09 -1.74 -5.94
C GLU A 165 -1.20 -1.77 -5.14
N GLU A 166 -1.34 -0.93 -4.12
CA GLU A 166 -2.57 -0.86 -3.33
C GLU A 166 -3.77 -0.41 -4.17
N ALA A 167 -3.60 0.57 -5.05
CA ALA A 167 -4.65 1.00 -5.99
C ALA A 167 -5.04 -0.12 -6.97
N ASN A 168 -4.06 -0.88 -7.46
CA ASN A 168 -4.29 -2.07 -8.29
C ASN A 168 -5.04 -3.16 -7.52
N GLU A 169 -4.69 -3.38 -6.25
CA GLU A 169 -5.37 -4.35 -5.37
C GLU A 169 -6.84 -3.97 -5.16
N GLN A 170 -7.13 -2.70 -4.84
CA GLN A 170 -8.51 -2.26 -4.66
C GLN A 170 -9.31 -2.37 -5.96
N THR A 171 -8.68 -2.07 -7.09
CA THR A 171 -9.28 -2.25 -8.41
C THR A 171 -9.60 -3.73 -8.66
N LEU A 172 -8.67 -4.63 -8.37
CA LEU A 172 -8.88 -6.07 -8.46
C LEU A 172 -10.04 -6.52 -7.56
N PHE A 173 -10.14 -5.99 -6.34
CA PHE A 173 -11.22 -6.35 -5.41
C PHE A 173 -12.60 -5.88 -5.85
N LEU A 174 -12.70 -4.76 -6.56
CA LEU A 174 -13.95 -4.32 -7.17
C LEU A 174 -14.35 -5.22 -8.35
N LEU A 175 -13.38 -5.63 -9.17
CA LEU A 175 -13.62 -6.52 -10.30
C LEU A 175 -13.85 -7.98 -9.89
N MET A 176 -13.24 -8.40 -8.78
CA MET A 176 -13.27 -9.76 -8.26
C MET A 176 -13.58 -9.79 -6.75
N PRO A 177 -14.83 -9.50 -6.32
CA PRO A 177 -15.17 -9.43 -4.89
C PRO A 177 -14.95 -10.74 -4.13
N SER A 178 -15.08 -11.88 -4.81
CA SER A 178 -14.77 -13.20 -4.27
C SER A 178 -13.29 -13.32 -3.88
N TYR A 179 -12.40 -12.68 -4.65
CA TYR A 179 -10.97 -12.64 -4.34
C TYR A 179 -10.69 -11.84 -3.08
N ARG A 180 -11.38 -10.71 -2.87
CA ARG A 180 -11.26 -9.93 -1.61
C ARG A 180 -11.57 -10.78 -0.39
N LYS A 181 -12.64 -11.57 -0.44
CA LYS A 181 -13.02 -12.48 0.66
C LYS A 181 -11.96 -13.56 0.89
N ALA A 182 -11.49 -14.18 -0.20
CA ALA A 182 -10.41 -15.17 -0.16
C ALA A 182 -9.10 -14.58 0.39
N PHE A 183 -8.77 -13.35 0.01
CA PHE A 183 -7.60 -12.62 0.46
C PHE A 183 -7.63 -12.35 1.97
N VAL A 184 -8.74 -11.81 2.49
CA VAL A 184 -8.89 -11.48 3.92
C VAL A 184 -8.81 -12.75 4.78
N LYS A 185 -9.48 -13.83 4.36
CA LYS A 185 -9.38 -15.14 5.02
C LYS A 185 -8.02 -15.81 4.79
N GLY A 186 -7.31 -15.40 3.73
CA GLY A 186 -6.18 -16.08 3.08
C GLY A 186 -6.39 -17.56 2.86
N GLU A 187 -7.60 -17.89 2.44
CA GLU A 187 -7.93 -19.15 1.79
C GLU A 187 -7.53 -18.97 0.32
N ARG A 188 -6.27 -19.31 -0.03
CA ARG A 188 -5.76 -19.18 -1.40
C ARG A 188 -5.39 -20.56 -1.91
N ASN A 189 -6.25 -21.13 -2.73
CA ASN A 189 -5.93 -22.33 -3.50
C ASN A 189 -6.06 -22.04 -4.99
N LEU A 190 -5.32 -22.81 -5.80
CA LEU A 190 -5.24 -22.60 -7.25
C LEU A 190 -6.60 -22.75 -7.93
N LEU A 191 -7.42 -23.69 -7.47
CA LEU A 191 -8.71 -24.00 -8.09
C LEU A 191 -9.74 -22.88 -7.88
N ASP A 192 -9.77 -22.29 -6.70
CA ASP A 192 -10.65 -21.17 -6.37
C ASP A 192 -10.20 -19.92 -7.11
N THR A 193 -8.89 -19.66 -7.18
CA THR A 193 -8.34 -18.57 -7.98
C THR A 193 -8.67 -18.76 -9.47
N LEU A 194 -8.56 -19.97 -10.01
CA LEU A 194 -8.94 -20.30 -11.38
C LEU A 194 -10.43 -20.02 -11.64
N GLN A 195 -11.32 -20.41 -10.72
CA GLN A 195 -12.75 -20.11 -10.81
C GLN A 195 -13.06 -18.62 -10.73
N ILE A 196 -12.31 -17.87 -9.92
CA ILE A 196 -12.47 -16.42 -9.80
C ILE A 196 -12.06 -15.75 -11.12
N ILE A 197 -10.95 -16.17 -11.71
CA ILE A 197 -10.50 -15.67 -13.03
C ILE A 197 -11.54 -16.01 -14.10
N ASP A 198 -12.03 -17.26 -14.15
CA ASP A 198 -13.07 -17.67 -15.09
C ASP A 198 -14.33 -16.80 -14.99
N LYS A 199 -14.82 -16.59 -13.76
CA LYS A 199 -15.97 -15.72 -13.49
C LYS A 199 -15.73 -14.29 -13.92
N TYR A 200 -14.55 -13.74 -13.64
CA TYR A 200 -14.19 -12.38 -14.02
C TYR A 200 -14.19 -12.20 -15.55
N LEU A 201 -13.54 -13.11 -16.28
CA LEU A 201 -13.44 -13.03 -17.73
C LEU A 201 -14.82 -13.04 -18.39
N HIS A 202 -15.79 -13.76 -17.82
CA HIS A 202 -17.16 -13.84 -18.34
C HIS A 202 -18.12 -12.79 -17.76
N ASN A 203 -17.70 -11.96 -16.80
CA ASN A 203 -18.58 -10.99 -16.14
C ASN A 203 -18.70 -9.68 -16.93
N PHE A 204 -19.87 -9.41 -17.52
CA PHE A 204 -20.14 -8.17 -18.25
C PHE A 204 -20.17 -6.92 -17.34
N ASN A 205 -20.46 -7.07 -16.04
CA ASN A 205 -20.45 -5.92 -15.12
C ASN A 205 -19.03 -5.36 -14.91
N SER A 206 -18.00 -6.17 -15.13
CA SER A 206 -16.60 -5.72 -15.08
C SER A 206 -16.32 -4.65 -16.13
N ASP A 207 -16.99 -4.70 -17.29
CA ASP A 207 -16.83 -3.69 -18.35
C ASP A 207 -17.31 -2.31 -17.88
N ILE A 208 -18.42 -2.27 -17.13
CA ILE A 208 -18.97 -1.03 -16.57
C ILE A 208 -17.98 -0.43 -15.58
N ILE A 209 -17.42 -1.26 -14.69
CA ILE A 209 -16.44 -0.81 -13.68
C ILE A 209 -15.18 -0.30 -14.38
N ILE A 210 -14.62 -1.05 -15.34
CA ILE A 210 -13.42 -0.65 -16.10
C ILE A 210 -13.65 0.70 -16.79
N ASN A 211 -14.77 0.87 -17.49
CA ASN A 211 -15.11 2.13 -18.16
C ASN A 211 -15.32 3.27 -17.16
N GLN A 212 -15.90 3.00 -15.99
CA GLN A 212 -16.11 4.02 -14.96
C GLN A 212 -14.82 4.51 -14.31
N ILE A 213 -13.82 3.64 -14.15
CA ILE A 213 -12.52 4.02 -13.58
C ILE A 213 -11.77 4.94 -14.56
N GLY A 214 -12.09 4.91 -15.86
CA GLY A 214 -11.54 5.83 -16.85
C GLY A 214 -10.06 5.59 -17.13
N LEU A 215 -9.64 4.33 -17.07
CA LEU A 215 -8.28 3.93 -17.35
C LEU A 215 -8.07 3.87 -18.87
N ASP A 216 -7.60 4.98 -19.45
CA ASP A 216 -7.05 5.05 -20.81
C ASP A 216 -5.68 4.32 -20.90
N ILE A 217 -5.51 3.19 -20.19
CA ILE A 217 -4.28 2.38 -20.22
C ILE A 217 -4.08 1.79 -21.62
N PHE A 218 -5.18 1.44 -22.29
CA PHE A 218 -5.16 0.79 -23.59
C PHE A 218 -5.55 1.81 -24.65
N LYS A 219 -4.54 2.31 -25.37
CA LYS A 219 -4.68 3.35 -26.40
C LYS A 219 -5.58 2.95 -27.58
N ASP A 220 -5.93 1.67 -27.70
CA ASP A 220 -6.75 1.15 -28.80
C ASP A 220 -8.22 1.00 -28.41
N ASN A 221 -9.01 1.98 -28.83
CA ASN A 221 -10.48 1.98 -28.74
C ASN A 221 -11.15 0.89 -29.60
N SER A 222 -10.41 0.19 -30.45
CA SER A 222 -10.87 -0.88 -31.34
C SER A 222 -10.91 -2.28 -30.70
N THR A 223 -10.40 -2.42 -29.47
CA THR A 223 -10.34 -3.70 -28.76
C THR A 223 -11.71 -4.14 -28.24
N SER A 224 -12.03 -5.43 -28.37
CA SER A 224 -13.29 -5.98 -27.83
C SER A 224 -13.30 -5.92 -26.30
N ASN A 225 -14.47 -5.79 -25.68
CA ASN A 225 -14.58 -5.79 -24.20
C ASN A 225 -13.99 -7.07 -23.57
N ALA A 226 -14.06 -8.20 -24.28
CA ALA A 226 -13.44 -9.45 -23.85
C ALA A 226 -11.90 -9.32 -23.78
N ASP A 227 -11.31 -8.76 -24.84
CA ASP A 227 -9.87 -8.51 -24.89
C ASP A 227 -9.43 -7.51 -23.82
N LYS A 228 -10.20 -6.42 -23.61
CA LYS A 228 -9.96 -5.44 -22.53
C LYS A 228 -9.91 -6.10 -21.15
N ARG A 229 -10.85 -7.00 -20.82
CA ARG A 229 -10.86 -7.72 -19.54
C ARG A 229 -9.60 -8.57 -19.35
N PHE A 230 -9.17 -9.26 -20.39
CA PHE A 230 -7.96 -10.08 -20.34
C PHE A 230 -6.69 -9.23 -20.24
N GLN A 231 -6.60 -8.16 -21.03
CA GLN A 231 -5.50 -7.20 -21.00
C GLN A 231 -5.38 -6.51 -19.63
N PHE A 232 -6.52 -6.17 -19.01
CA PHE A 232 -6.59 -5.57 -17.68
C PHE A 232 -6.11 -6.52 -16.58
N LEU A 233 -6.48 -7.81 -16.68
CA LEU A 233 -5.98 -8.84 -15.76
C LEU A 233 -4.45 -8.94 -15.83
N ILE A 234 -3.89 -9.02 -17.04
CA ILE A 234 -2.43 -9.07 -17.24
C ILE A 234 -1.78 -7.80 -16.68
N TYR A 235 -2.35 -6.62 -16.98
CA TYR A 235 -1.83 -5.34 -16.48
C TYR A 235 -1.75 -5.32 -14.96
N LEU A 236 -2.87 -5.58 -14.26
CA LEU A 236 -2.91 -5.56 -12.79
C LEU A 236 -1.88 -6.50 -12.18
N ILE A 237 -1.73 -7.72 -12.72
CA ILE A 237 -0.75 -8.69 -12.24
C ILE A 237 0.68 -8.19 -12.47
N THR A 238 1.00 -7.80 -13.71
CA THR A 238 2.37 -7.43 -14.09
C THR A 238 2.83 -6.14 -13.42
N ASP A 239 1.99 -5.11 -13.39
CA ASP A 239 2.31 -3.81 -12.81
C ASP A 239 2.46 -3.90 -11.29
N SER A 240 1.58 -4.63 -10.61
CA SER A 240 1.68 -4.85 -9.16
C SER A 240 2.92 -5.63 -8.79
N LEU A 241 3.22 -6.73 -9.50
CA LEU A 241 4.43 -7.50 -9.25
C LEU A 241 5.69 -6.70 -9.57
N PHE A 242 5.71 -5.91 -10.63
CA PHE A 242 6.82 -5.01 -10.94
C PHE A 242 7.06 -4.02 -9.79
N CYS A 243 5.99 -3.37 -9.30
CA CYS A 243 6.08 -2.43 -8.19
C CYS A 243 6.63 -3.08 -6.92
N LEU A 244 6.14 -4.27 -6.58
CA LEU A 244 6.57 -5.01 -5.41
C LEU A 244 8.01 -5.51 -5.52
N ASN A 245 8.40 -6.07 -6.66
CA ASN A 245 9.78 -6.47 -6.92
C ASN A 245 10.73 -5.28 -6.77
N LYS A 246 10.39 -4.12 -7.34
CA LYS A 246 11.22 -2.92 -7.18
C LYS A 246 11.32 -2.47 -5.73
N VAL A 247 10.25 -2.59 -4.95
CA VAL A 247 10.28 -2.26 -3.53
C VAL A 247 11.15 -3.25 -2.75
N THR A 248 10.99 -4.55 -2.98
CA THR A 248 11.77 -5.59 -2.28
C THR A 248 13.24 -5.59 -2.72
N ASP A 249 13.55 -5.31 -3.98
CA ASP A 249 14.93 -5.11 -4.48
C ASP A 249 15.63 -3.94 -3.76
N ILE A 250 14.89 -2.85 -3.52
CA ILE A 250 15.41 -1.68 -2.80
C ILE A 250 15.57 -1.96 -1.30
N LEU A 251 14.60 -2.67 -0.69
CA LEU A 251 14.56 -2.90 0.76
C LEU A 251 15.45 -4.08 1.21
N SER A 252 15.64 -5.10 0.37
CA SER A 252 16.41 -6.30 0.71
C SER A 252 17.87 -6.03 1.14
N PRO A 253 18.65 -5.17 0.46
CA PRO A 253 20.02 -4.86 0.88
C PRO A 253 20.09 -3.93 2.10
N LEU A 254 18.97 -3.30 2.47
CA LEU A 254 18.87 -2.36 3.56
C LEU A 254 18.65 -3.12 4.89
N TYR A 255 19.71 -3.77 5.37
CA TYR A 255 19.71 -4.41 6.68
C TYR A 255 19.63 -3.35 7.79
N SER A 256 18.72 -3.55 8.76
CA SER A 256 18.64 -2.74 9.98
C SER A 256 18.45 -1.24 9.74
N THR A 257 17.37 -0.84 9.04
CA THR A 257 17.03 0.58 8.84
C THR A 257 15.97 1.09 9.80
N THR A 258 16.07 2.37 10.20
CA THR A 258 15.02 3.09 10.90
C THR A 258 13.92 3.62 9.96
N LEU A 259 14.13 3.51 8.64
CA LEU A 259 13.19 3.98 7.62
C LEU A 259 11.97 3.08 7.51
N TYR A 260 12.15 1.77 7.60
CA TYR A 260 11.07 0.78 7.45
C TYR A 260 11.19 -0.30 8.52
N THR A 261 10.06 -0.69 9.08
CA THR A 261 9.97 -1.76 10.06
C THR A 261 10.06 -3.13 9.40
N ASN A 262 10.49 -4.13 10.16
CA ASN A 262 10.56 -5.51 9.66
C ASN A 262 9.17 -6.01 9.25
N MET A 263 8.12 -5.66 10.00
CA MET A 263 6.73 -5.93 9.64
C MET A 263 6.36 -5.36 8.27
N TYR A 264 6.75 -4.12 7.96
CA TYR A 264 6.44 -3.50 6.68
C TYR A 264 7.12 -4.23 5.51
N ILE A 265 8.39 -4.64 5.70
CA ILE A 265 9.12 -5.41 4.70
C ILE A 265 8.48 -6.80 4.51
N GLY A 266 8.11 -7.48 5.60
CA GLY A 266 7.38 -8.75 5.58
C GLY A 266 6.04 -8.64 4.83
N GLU A 267 5.30 -7.56 5.04
CA GLU A 267 4.05 -7.28 4.29
C GLU A 267 4.30 -7.01 2.80
N CYS A 268 5.49 -6.55 2.40
CA CYS A 268 5.84 -6.42 0.99
C CYS A 268 5.96 -7.80 0.32
N TYR A 269 6.76 -8.69 0.92
CA TYR A 269 6.93 -10.06 0.43
C TYR A 269 5.64 -10.88 0.47
N GLU A 270 4.82 -10.72 1.52
CA GLU A 270 3.52 -11.40 1.60
C GLU A 270 2.61 -10.97 0.44
N ARG A 271 2.48 -9.65 0.19
CA ARG A 271 1.69 -9.11 -0.92
C ARG A 271 2.19 -9.61 -2.27
N GLU A 272 3.51 -9.66 -2.44
CA GLU A 272 4.14 -10.15 -3.66
C GLU A 272 3.81 -11.62 -3.91
N PHE A 273 3.85 -12.45 -2.86
CA PHE A 273 3.40 -13.84 -2.92
C PHE A 273 1.93 -13.94 -3.39
N VAL A 274 1.07 -13.03 -2.95
CA VAL A 274 -0.36 -13.05 -3.34
C VAL A 274 -0.55 -12.79 -4.82
N TRP A 275 0.07 -11.74 -5.34
CA TRP A 275 -0.01 -11.41 -6.75
C TRP A 275 0.64 -12.50 -7.62
N ASN A 276 1.74 -13.07 -7.14
CA ASN A 276 2.42 -14.18 -7.81
C ASN A 276 1.54 -15.43 -7.87
N HIS A 277 0.69 -15.67 -6.88
CA HIS A 277 -0.29 -16.76 -6.94
C HIS A 277 -1.26 -16.61 -8.12
N ILE A 278 -1.73 -15.39 -8.39
CA ILE A 278 -2.59 -15.11 -9.56
C ILE A 278 -1.81 -15.31 -10.86
N LEU A 279 -0.55 -14.85 -10.91
CA LEU A 279 0.34 -15.06 -12.06
C LEU A 279 0.55 -16.55 -12.35
N ILE A 280 0.77 -17.38 -11.32
CA ILE A 280 0.93 -18.83 -11.48
C ILE A 280 -0.33 -19.44 -12.10
N VAL A 281 -1.53 -19.06 -11.65
CA VAL A 281 -2.78 -19.58 -12.24
C VAL A 281 -2.92 -19.15 -13.70
N LEU A 282 -2.63 -17.89 -14.01
CA LEU A 282 -2.63 -17.40 -15.39
C LEU A 282 -1.62 -18.15 -16.26
N ARG A 283 -0.42 -18.43 -15.74
CA ARG A 283 0.60 -19.24 -16.40
C ARG A 283 0.08 -20.64 -16.74
N GLU A 284 -0.55 -21.33 -15.79
CA GLU A 284 -1.11 -22.66 -16.04
C GLU A 284 -2.22 -22.63 -17.10
N VAL A 285 -3.02 -21.56 -17.16
CA VAL A 285 -4.00 -21.35 -18.24
C VAL A 285 -3.30 -21.25 -19.60
N LEU A 286 -2.23 -20.46 -19.70
CA LEU A 286 -1.51 -20.29 -20.97
C LEU A 286 -0.83 -21.59 -21.42
N TYR A 287 -0.19 -22.33 -20.50
CA TYR A 287 0.36 -23.64 -20.82
C TYR A 287 -0.70 -24.67 -21.20
N TYR A 288 -1.87 -24.64 -20.55
CA TYR A 288 -2.99 -25.49 -20.97
C TYR A 288 -3.38 -25.18 -22.42
N MET A 289 -3.52 -23.90 -22.78
CA MET A 289 -3.90 -23.47 -24.13
C MET A 289 -2.90 -23.92 -25.20
N GLN A 290 -1.60 -23.88 -24.90
CA GLN A 290 -0.54 -24.35 -25.80
C GLN A 290 -0.40 -25.88 -25.85
N SER A 291 -0.86 -26.59 -24.82
CA SER A 291 -0.73 -28.05 -24.78
C SER A 291 -1.53 -28.71 -25.92
N LYS A 292 -0.86 -29.61 -26.63
CA LYS A 292 -1.47 -30.50 -27.64
C LYS A 292 -2.31 -31.60 -26.98
N ASP A 293 -1.86 -32.11 -25.83
CA ASP A 293 -2.55 -33.13 -25.05
C ASP A 293 -3.09 -32.52 -23.75
N LYS A 294 -4.39 -32.23 -23.75
CA LYS A 294 -5.08 -31.63 -22.60
C LYS A 294 -5.18 -32.61 -21.41
N LEU A 295 -5.31 -33.92 -21.66
CA LEU A 295 -5.41 -34.92 -20.60
C LEU A 295 -4.06 -35.11 -19.91
N ALA A 296 -2.97 -35.22 -20.68
CA ALA A 296 -1.62 -35.27 -20.13
C ALA A 296 -1.29 -34.00 -19.32
N PHE A 297 -1.71 -32.83 -19.80
CA PHE A 297 -1.54 -31.59 -19.03
C PHE A 297 -2.27 -31.63 -17.69
N ILE A 298 -3.55 -32.04 -17.65
CA ILE A 298 -4.34 -32.09 -16.41
C ILE A 298 -3.69 -33.08 -15.42
N ASN A 299 -3.28 -34.25 -15.88
CA ASN A 299 -2.56 -35.23 -15.05
C ASN A 299 -1.26 -34.63 -14.50
N GLY A 300 -0.48 -33.96 -15.33
CA GLY A 300 0.73 -33.25 -14.91
C GLY A 300 0.45 -32.11 -13.91
N PHE A 301 -0.61 -31.34 -14.11
CA PHE A 301 -1.05 -30.27 -13.21
C PHE A 301 -1.39 -30.83 -11.82
N GLN A 302 -2.17 -31.90 -11.76
CA GLN A 302 -2.51 -32.55 -10.49
C GLN A 302 -1.27 -33.10 -9.77
N GLN A 303 -0.32 -33.67 -10.51
CA GLN A 303 0.95 -34.14 -9.95
C GLN A 303 1.84 -33.00 -9.44
N ARG A 304 2.00 -31.91 -10.21
CA ARG A 304 2.80 -30.73 -9.83
C ARG A 304 2.33 -30.14 -8.51
N TYR A 305 1.01 -30.02 -8.33
CA TYR A 305 0.43 -29.42 -7.13
C TYR A 305 0.02 -30.44 -6.06
N LYS A 306 0.30 -31.74 -6.29
CA LYS A 306 0.03 -32.85 -5.36
C LYS A 306 -1.36 -32.81 -4.74
N TYR A 307 -2.34 -32.43 -5.54
CA TYR A 307 -3.72 -32.31 -5.12
C TYR A 307 -4.61 -32.96 -6.17
N LYS A 308 -5.43 -33.91 -5.72
CA LYS A 308 -6.41 -34.56 -6.59
C LYS A 308 -7.65 -33.69 -6.67
N PHE A 309 -7.78 -33.00 -7.79
CA PHE A 309 -8.96 -32.20 -8.08
C PHE A 309 -10.02 -33.06 -8.78
N ASP A 310 -11.24 -32.55 -8.84
CA ASP A 310 -12.26 -33.09 -9.73
C ASP A 310 -11.85 -32.81 -11.19
N GLU A 311 -11.47 -33.87 -11.91
CA GLU A 311 -11.01 -33.80 -13.30
C GLU A 311 -12.03 -33.16 -14.23
N SER A 312 -13.32 -33.45 -14.03
CA SER A 312 -14.39 -32.92 -14.86
C SER A 312 -14.50 -31.40 -14.68
N ARG A 313 -14.42 -30.93 -13.44
CA ARG A 313 -14.47 -29.51 -13.09
C ARG A 313 -13.24 -28.75 -13.58
N ILE A 314 -12.05 -29.32 -13.42
CA ILE A 314 -10.81 -28.69 -13.89
C ILE A 314 -10.76 -28.60 -15.40
N SER A 315 -11.09 -29.70 -16.08
CA SER A 315 -11.14 -29.73 -17.55
C SER A 315 -12.14 -28.70 -18.08
N TYR A 316 -13.32 -28.62 -17.46
CA TYR A 316 -14.32 -27.60 -17.80
C TYR A 316 -13.77 -26.18 -17.65
N LEU A 317 -13.19 -25.84 -16.49
CA LEU A 317 -12.69 -24.48 -16.23
C LEU A 317 -11.59 -24.07 -17.22
N PHE A 318 -10.59 -24.93 -17.45
CA PHE A 318 -9.53 -24.63 -18.39
C PHE A 318 -10.04 -24.48 -19.82
N SER A 319 -10.93 -25.39 -20.28
CA SER A 319 -11.53 -25.29 -21.61
C SER A 319 -12.47 -24.09 -21.77
N HIS A 320 -13.15 -23.67 -20.70
CA HIS A 320 -14.02 -22.50 -20.73
C HIS A 320 -13.20 -21.21 -20.85
N ILE A 321 -12.12 -21.08 -20.07
CA ILE A 321 -11.18 -19.96 -20.18
C ILE A 321 -10.48 -19.97 -21.55
N GLU A 322 -10.04 -21.12 -22.06
CA GLU A 322 -9.40 -21.25 -23.37
C GLU A 322 -10.30 -20.72 -24.49
N LYS A 323 -11.59 -21.08 -24.49
CA LYS A 323 -12.57 -20.59 -25.48
C LYS A 323 -12.67 -19.06 -25.46
N PHE A 324 -12.62 -18.45 -24.28
CA PHE A 324 -12.67 -16.99 -24.14
C PHE A 324 -11.38 -16.33 -24.63
N VAL A 325 -10.23 -16.80 -24.14
CA VAL A 325 -8.92 -16.14 -24.35
C VAL A 325 -8.40 -16.34 -25.77
N LYS A 326 -8.74 -17.44 -26.44
CA LYS A 326 -8.28 -17.74 -27.82
C LYS A 326 -8.66 -16.65 -28.83
N ASP A 327 -9.80 -16.00 -28.62
CA ASP A 327 -10.31 -14.97 -29.54
C ASP A 327 -9.76 -13.57 -29.23
N CYS A 328 -9.15 -13.37 -28.06
CA CYS A 328 -8.60 -12.09 -27.60
C CYS A 328 -7.37 -11.68 -28.44
N GLY A 329 -7.34 -10.40 -28.86
CA GLY A 329 -6.23 -9.82 -29.63
C GLY A 329 -4.91 -9.90 -28.87
N THR A 330 -4.94 -9.61 -27.56
CA THR A 330 -3.79 -9.69 -26.66
C THR A 330 -3.12 -11.07 -26.69
N TYR A 331 -3.88 -12.16 -26.73
CA TYR A 331 -3.31 -13.51 -26.79
C TYR A 331 -2.69 -13.80 -28.16
N LYS A 332 -3.33 -13.35 -29.25
CA LYS A 332 -2.78 -13.47 -30.60
C LYS A 332 -1.48 -12.69 -30.76
N GLU A 333 -1.37 -11.52 -30.15
CA GLU A 333 -0.12 -10.75 -30.11
C GLU A 333 1.00 -11.47 -29.35
N LEU A 334 0.68 -12.15 -28.25
CA LEU A 334 1.66 -12.98 -27.53
C LEU A 334 2.16 -14.14 -28.39
N LEU A 335 1.27 -14.81 -29.13
CA LEU A 335 1.65 -15.86 -30.08
C LEU A 335 2.49 -15.31 -31.25
N ALA A 336 2.12 -14.17 -31.82
CA ALA A 336 2.91 -13.53 -32.87
C ALA A 336 4.31 -13.13 -32.38
N LYS A 337 4.45 -12.71 -31.12
CA LYS A 337 5.77 -12.46 -30.50
C LYS A 337 6.57 -13.74 -30.35
N GLN A 338 5.94 -14.86 -30.02
CA GLN A 338 6.60 -16.17 -29.97
C GLN A 338 7.16 -16.57 -31.33
N GLU A 339 6.40 -16.38 -32.41
CA GLU A 339 6.87 -16.65 -33.77
C GLU A 339 8.07 -15.76 -34.17
N ASN A 340 8.06 -14.49 -33.76
CA ASN A 340 9.11 -13.53 -34.11
C ASN A 340 10.37 -13.63 -33.25
N THR A 341 10.23 -13.93 -31.97
CA THR A 341 11.33 -13.86 -30.98
C THR A 341 11.71 -15.19 -30.36
N GLY A 342 10.92 -16.25 -30.59
CA GLY A 342 11.07 -17.56 -29.95
C GLY A 342 10.61 -17.60 -28.49
N LYS A 343 10.32 -16.45 -27.86
CA LYS A 343 9.91 -16.37 -26.45
C LYS A 343 8.48 -16.83 -26.24
N ASP A 344 8.27 -17.70 -25.26
CA ASP A 344 6.94 -18.17 -24.91
C ASP A 344 6.04 -17.03 -24.40
N PRO A 345 4.72 -17.03 -24.66
CA PRO A 345 3.75 -16.11 -24.06
C PRO A 345 3.92 -15.90 -22.56
N VAL A 346 4.24 -16.95 -21.81
CA VAL A 346 4.54 -16.87 -20.37
C VAL A 346 5.80 -16.03 -20.15
N GLU A 347 6.90 -16.34 -20.82
CA GLU A 347 8.16 -15.57 -20.71
C GLU A 347 7.94 -14.09 -21.03
N SER A 348 7.14 -13.78 -22.05
CA SER A 348 6.82 -12.40 -22.40
C SER A 348 6.05 -11.65 -21.30
N ILE A 349 5.24 -12.35 -20.50
CA ILE A 349 4.56 -11.78 -19.33
C ILE A 349 5.56 -11.60 -18.17
N TYR A 350 6.44 -12.58 -17.92
CA TYR A 350 7.45 -12.50 -16.87
C TYR A 350 8.47 -11.38 -17.13
N ASP A 351 8.86 -11.16 -18.39
CA ASP A 351 9.74 -10.05 -18.79
C ASP A 351 9.18 -8.67 -18.40
N LYS A 352 7.84 -8.51 -18.36
CA LYS A 352 7.19 -7.27 -17.92
C LYS A 352 7.27 -7.06 -16.41
N VAL A 353 7.38 -8.14 -15.62
CA VAL A 353 7.49 -8.09 -14.17
C VAL A 353 8.91 -7.76 -13.74
N CYS A 354 9.90 -8.48 -14.26
CA CYS A 354 11.31 -8.23 -13.95
C CYS A 354 12.23 -8.80 -15.06
N PRO A 355 13.00 -7.95 -15.76
CA PRO A 355 13.92 -8.41 -16.80
C PRO A 355 15.12 -9.22 -16.29
N SER A 356 15.46 -9.13 -15.00
CA SER A 356 16.78 -9.56 -14.50
C SER A 356 16.80 -10.77 -13.55
N SER A 357 15.69 -11.32 -13.05
CA SER A 357 15.73 -12.64 -12.36
C SER A 357 14.34 -13.26 -12.13
N HIS A 358 14.00 -14.31 -12.88
CA HIS A 358 12.86 -15.19 -12.61
C HIS A 358 12.90 -15.84 -11.20
N ARG A 359 14.07 -15.83 -10.55
CA ARG A 359 14.33 -16.49 -9.27
C ARG A 359 13.59 -15.86 -8.08
N TYR A 360 13.36 -14.54 -8.12
CA TYR A 360 12.72 -13.80 -7.00
C TYR A 360 11.20 -13.99 -6.95
N LEU A 361 10.58 -14.44 -8.04
CA LEU A 361 9.16 -14.79 -8.11
C LEU A 361 8.88 -16.24 -7.69
N THR A 362 9.84 -16.94 -7.08
CA THR A 362 9.55 -18.27 -6.51
C THR A 362 8.71 -18.10 -5.25
N SER A 363 7.56 -18.78 -5.19
CA SER A 363 6.64 -18.68 -4.04
C SER A 363 7.32 -19.05 -2.71
N SER A 364 8.29 -19.97 -2.72
CA SER A 364 9.12 -20.30 -1.55
C SER A 364 9.96 -19.13 -1.06
N TYR A 365 10.62 -18.42 -1.97
CA TYR A 365 11.45 -17.27 -1.63
C TYR A 365 10.59 -16.16 -1.02
N LEU A 366 9.45 -15.85 -1.64
CA LEU A 366 8.56 -14.80 -1.15
C LEU A 366 7.96 -15.14 0.23
N ILE A 367 7.46 -16.37 0.42
CA ILE A 367 6.93 -16.78 1.72
C ILE A 367 8.04 -16.86 2.77
N GLY A 368 9.20 -17.41 2.43
CA GLY A 368 10.34 -17.54 3.33
C GLY A 368 10.78 -16.18 3.86
N ASN A 369 11.05 -15.22 2.96
CA ASN A 369 11.41 -13.87 3.37
C ASN A 369 10.29 -13.19 4.18
N ALA A 370 9.02 -13.34 3.79
CA ALA A 370 7.92 -12.77 4.56
C ALA A 370 7.92 -13.30 6.02
N VAL A 371 8.09 -14.61 6.20
CA VAL A 371 8.16 -15.26 7.51
C VAL A 371 9.38 -14.80 8.30
N ASP A 372 10.56 -14.76 7.67
CA ASP A 372 11.80 -14.31 8.30
C ASP A 372 11.68 -12.85 8.79
N PHE A 373 11.13 -11.95 7.98
CA PHE A 373 10.91 -10.56 8.38
C PHE A 373 9.86 -10.42 9.49
N TYR A 374 8.81 -11.24 9.50
CA TYR A 374 7.87 -11.24 10.62
C TYR A 374 8.50 -11.77 11.92
N HIS A 375 9.38 -12.77 11.86
CA HIS A 375 10.17 -13.20 13.02
C HIS A 375 11.14 -12.10 13.48
N ASN A 376 11.81 -11.42 12.54
CA ASN A 376 12.67 -10.27 12.86
C ASN A 376 11.87 -9.12 13.52
N ALA A 377 10.60 -8.93 13.17
CA ALA A 377 9.72 -7.97 13.83
C ALA A 377 9.47 -8.33 15.30
N VAL A 378 9.27 -9.62 15.59
CA VAL A 378 9.17 -10.11 16.99
C VAL A 378 10.47 -9.85 17.72
N GLU A 379 11.60 -10.27 17.14
CA GLU A 379 12.92 -10.11 17.76
C GLU A 379 13.30 -8.65 18.01
N MET A 380 12.89 -7.73 17.13
CA MET A 380 13.11 -6.29 17.31
C MET A 380 12.48 -5.76 18.60
N HIS A 381 11.37 -6.35 19.04
CA HIS A 381 10.61 -5.91 20.22
C HIS A 381 10.80 -6.78 21.46
N THR A 382 11.46 -7.94 21.34
CA THR A 382 11.79 -8.83 22.47
C THR A 382 13.29 -8.86 22.80
N CYS A 383 14.05 -7.86 22.33
CA CYS A 383 15.51 -7.80 22.49
C CYS A 383 16.26 -9.03 21.91
N GLY A 384 15.72 -9.58 20.81
CA GLY A 384 16.28 -10.70 20.06
C GLY A 384 17.49 -10.32 19.20
N LYS A 385 17.84 -11.16 18.22
CA LYS A 385 19.00 -10.94 17.36
C LYS A 385 18.81 -9.69 16.48
N ALA A 386 17.64 -9.55 15.84
CA ALA A 386 17.32 -8.37 15.02
C ALA A 386 17.47 -7.04 15.80
N TYR A 387 17.04 -6.99 17.06
CA TYR A 387 17.25 -5.81 17.93
C TYR A 387 18.73 -5.51 18.16
N LYS A 388 19.52 -6.54 18.51
CA LYS A 388 20.97 -6.38 18.78
C LYS A 388 21.72 -5.91 17.53
N GLU A 389 21.37 -6.47 16.37
CA GLU A 389 21.93 -6.06 15.09
C GLU A 389 21.56 -4.59 14.78
N MET A 390 20.29 -4.20 14.94
CA MET A 390 19.84 -2.82 14.77
C MET A 390 20.60 -1.84 15.70
N MET A 391 20.72 -2.17 16.99
CA MET A 391 21.47 -1.33 17.94
C MET A 391 22.95 -1.21 17.58
N SER A 392 23.54 -2.27 17.02
CA SER A 392 24.93 -2.25 16.56
C SER A 392 25.14 -1.50 15.24
N THR A 393 24.09 -1.20 14.48
CA THR A 393 24.17 -0.44 13.22
C THR A 393 23.69 1.01 13.35
N LEU A 394 23.05 1.36 14.47
CA LEU A 394 22.53 2.69 14.80
C LEU A 394 23.62 3.77 15.05
N TYR A 395 24.85 3.56 14.60
CA TYR A 395 25.95 4.53 14.69
C TYR A 395 25.76 5.78 13.81
N PHE A 396 24.77 5.80 12.91
CA PHE A 396 24.56 6.90 11.96
C PHE A 396 23.32 7.75 12.30
N LEU A 397 23.63 8.92 12.88
CA LEU A 397 22.99 10.25 12.78
C LEU A 397 21.45 10.33 12.86
N GLU A 398 21.00 10.70 14.06
CA GLU A 398 19.62 11.09 14.40
C GLU A 398 19.10 12.32 13.63
N ASP A 399 19.96 13.09 12.93
CA ASP A 399 19.61 14.40 12.37
C ASP A 399 19.29 14.42 10.86
N ASP A 400 19.88 13.53 10.04
CA ASP A 400 19.81 13.70 8.56
C ASP A 400 18.65 12.93 7.87
N LEU A 401 18.02 11.96 8.55
CA LEU A 401 17.16 10.95 7.90
C LEU A 401 15.66 10.96 8.30
N PHE A 402 15.10 12.08 8.76
CA PHE A 402 13.65 12.15 9.09
C PHE A 402 13.25 11.16 10.21
N ASN A 403 14.09 11.05 11.25
CA ASN A 403 13.97 10.05 12.31
C ASN A 403 12.75 10.23 13.24
N ASN A 404 12.04 11.36 13.17
CA ASN A 404 10.82 11.57 13.99
C ASN A 404 9.71 10.54 13.70
N SER A 405 9.69 9.96 12.50
CA SER A 405 8.67 8.96 12.12
C SER A 405 9.01 7.53 12.54
N CYS A 406 10.29 7.22 12.84
CA CYS A 406 10.71 5.85 13.13
C CYS A 406 10.07 5.35 14.44
N TYR A 407 10.01 6.21 15.46
CA TYR A 407 9.37 5.90 16.75
C TYR A 407 7.90 5.54 16.57
N PHE A 408 7.19 6.25 15.69
CA PHE A 408 5.80 5.94 15.38
C PHE A 408 5.66 4.60 14.65
N LYS A 409 6.57 4.29 13.72
CA LYS A 409 6.58 3.02 12.99
C LYS A 409 6.86 1.85 13.94
N PHE A 410 7.87 1.94 14.80
CA PHE A 410 8.16 0.93 15.82
C PHE A 410 7.03 0.78 16.85
N ALA A 411 6.39 1.88 17.27
CA ALA A 411 5.23 1.80 18.15
C ALA A 411 4.04 1.10 17.47
N THR A 412 3.85 1.33 16.18
CA THR A 412 2.80 0.66 15.38
C THR A 412 3.10 -0.83 15.24
N GLU A 413 4.34 -1.20 14.95
CA GLU A 413 4.79 -2.60 14.86
C GLU A 413 4.62 -3.33 16.20
N LEU A 414 5.01 -2.70 17.31
CA LEU A 414 4.81 -3.22 18.66
C LEU A 414 3.32 -3.39 19.00
N TYR A 415 2.47 -2.45 18.61
CA TYR A 415 1.03 -2.56 18.77
C TYR A 415 0.47 -3.77 18.00
N CYS A 416 0.89 -3.95 16.75
CA CYS A 416 0.52 -5.11 15.93
C CYS A 416 1.01 -6.43 16.54
N LEU A 417 2.22 -6.45 17.12
CA LEU A 417 2.75 -7.60 17.84
C LEU A 417 1.87 -7.95 19.05
N ASN A 418 1.60 -6.97 19.91
CA ASN A 418 0.84 -7.15 21.15
C ASN A 418 -0.60 -7.60 20.90
N ASN A 419 -1.21 -7.20 19.78
CA ASN A 419 -2.54 -7.64 19.38
C ASN A 419 -2.55 -9.01 18.67
N GLY A 420 -1.41 -9.68 18.55
CA GLY A 420 -1.29 -10.98 17.89
C GLY A 420 -1.40 -10.94 16.38
N TYR A 421 -1.41 -9.76 15.74
CA TYR A 421 -1.49 -9.62 14.28
C TYR A 421 -0.28 -10.28 13.61
N ILE A 422 0.94 -9.97 14.07
CA ILE A 422 2.19 -10.52 13.53
C ILE A 422 2.24 -12.04 13.72
N GLN A 423 1.88 -12.53 14.91
CA GLN A 423 1.83 -13.98 15.16
C GLN A 423 0.79 -14.68 14.27
N GLY A 424 -0.37 -14.05 14.05
CA GLY A 424 -1.39 -14.56 13.13
C GLY A 424 -0.89 -14.67 11.69
N LYS A 425 -0.08 -13.70 11.23
CA LYS A 425 0.58 -13.75 9.91
C LYS A 425 1.59 -14.89 9.82
N ILE A 426 2.47 -15.03 10.81
CA ILE A 426 3.45 -16.13 10.89
C ILE A 426 2.74 -17.49 10.79
N ASN A 427 1.79 -17.76 11.69
CA ASN A 427 1.09 -19.04 11.73
C ASN A 427 0.40 -19.39 10.39
N LYS A 428 -0.18 -18.40 9.73
CA LYS A 428 -0.89 -18.55 8.46
C LYS A 428 0.08 -18.83 7.30
N LEU A 429 1.18 -18.09 7.24
CA LEU A 429 2.19 -18.23 6.20
C LEU A 429 2.98 -19.52 6.37
N GLU A 430 3.36 -19.88 7.59
CA GLU A 430 4.03 -21.15 7.90
C GLU A 430 3.16 -22.34 7.52
N LYS A 431 1.86 -22.33 7.87
CA LYS A 431 0.92 -23.37 7.42
C LYS A 431 0.94 -23.50 5.89
N THR A 432 0.90 -22.37 5.19
CA THR A 432 0.94 -22.32 3.72
C THR A 432 2.28 -22.83 3.18
N TYR A 433 3.39 -22.43 3.80
CA TYR A 433 4.75 -22.82 3.44
C TYR A 433 4.96 -24.33 3.61
N TYR A 434 4.57 -24.89 4.76
CA TYR A 434 4.71 -26.31 5.06
C TYR A 434 3.77 -27.18 4.20
N CYS A 435 2.56 -26.72 3.88
CA CYS A 435 1.70 -27.38 2.89
C CYS A 435 2.34 -27.35 1.49
N ASN A 436 3.01 -26.26 1.12
CA ASN A 436 3.73 -26.12 -0.14
C ASN A 436 5.11 -26.80 -0.15
N LYS A 437 5.60 -27.36 0.97
CA LYS A 437 6.88 -28.08 1.04
C LYS A 437 6.98 -29.25 0.07
N ALA A 438 5.84 -29.75 -0.39
CA ALA A 438 5.75 -30.78 -1.39
C ALA A 438 6.06 -30.29 -2.83
N LEU A 439 5.88 -28.99 -3.14
CA LEU A 439 6.42 -28.32 -4.34
C LEU A 439 7.95 -28.13 -4.28
N PHE A 440 8.52 -28.26 -3.08
CA PHE A 440 9.95 -28.06 -2.77
C PHE A 440 10.70 -29.38 -2.57
N ASN A 441 10.21 -30.50 -3.14
CA ASN A 441 11.04 -31.70 -3.22
C ASN A 441 12.21 -31.41 -4.16
N ILE A 442 13.45 -31.46 -3.64
CA ILE A 442 14.69 -31.29 -4.41
C ILE A 442 14.69 -32.14 -5.69
N GLY A 443 14.06 -33.32 -5.65
CA GLY A 443 13.90 -34.18 -6.83
C GLY A 443 13.17 -33.53 -8.01
N ASN A 444 12.29 -32.54 -7.80
CA ASN A 444 11.63 -31.82 -8.88
C ASN A 444 12.56 -30.79 -9.55
N TYR A 445 13.47 -30.18 -8.81
CA TYR A 445 14.49 -29.26 -9.35
C TYR A 445 15.58 -30.00 -10.14
N LEU A 446 15.86 -31.25 -9.76
CA LEU A 446 16.86 -32.09 -10.44
C LEU A 446 16.31 -32.83 -11.67
N ASN A 447 15.00 -33.03 -11.75
CA ASN A 447 14.34 -33.78 -12.84
C ASN A 447 13.65 -32.88 -13.88
N ASP A 448 13.72 -31.56 -13.74
CA ASP A 448 13.18 -30.62 -14.73
C ASP A 448 14.11 -30.59 -15.95
N LYS A 449 13.86 -31.49 -16.91
CA LYS A 449 14.62 -31.64 -18.16
C LYS A 449 14.48 -30.46 -19.15
N ASN A 450 13.97 -29.32 -18.71
CA ASN A 450 13.80 -28.13 -19.55
C ASN A 450 15.01 -27.17 -19.50
N TYR A 451 16.13 -27.62 -18.92
CA TYR A 451 17.42 -26.91 -18.93
C TYR A 451 18.53 -27.75 -19.61
N GLU A 452 18.19 -28.46 -20.69
CA GLU A 452 19.16 -28.92 -21.71
C GLU A 452 18.90 -28.23 -23.05
#